data_AF-A0ABD4Q6V7-F1
#
_entry.id   AF-A0ABD4Q6V7-F1
#
_cell.length_a   1.000
_cell.length_b   1.000
_cell.length_c   1.000
_cell.angle_alpha   90.00
_cell.angle_beta   90.00
_cell.angle_gamma   90.00
#
_symmetry.space_group_name_H-M   'P 1'
#
loop_
_entity.id
_entity.type
_entity.pdbx_description
1 polymer ?
#
loop_
_entity_poly.entity_id
_entity_poly.type
_entity_poly.pdbx_seq_one_letter_code
_entity_poly.pdbx_strand_id
1 'polypeptide(L)' 'NGEINTARGNENWMRARESLMSSEHIEDLSAALPICTPGGSDTARFDEALELLTLAGRTLPHAVLMMVPEAWERHETMD' A
#
# COMPACT_ATOMS: atom_id res chain seq x y z
N ASN A 1 16.28 -1.27 -5.24
CA ASN A 1 16.20 -1.21 -6.71
C ASN A 1 15.69 -2.54 -7.23
N GLY A 2 14.39 -2.59 -7.54
CA GLY A 2 13.67 -3.70 -8.16
C GLY A 2 12.43 -3.13 -8.83
N GLU A 3 12.00 -3.74 -9.94
CA GLU A 3 10.78 -3.35 -10.68
C GLU A 3 9.58 -4.11 -10.13
N ILE A 4 8.44 -3.43 -9.93
CA ILE A 4 7.21 -4.06 -9.42
C ILE A 4 6.38 -4.51 -10.63
N ASN A 5 6.54 -5.77 -11.02
CA ASN A 5 5.83 -6.33 -12.18
C ASN A 5 4.28 -6.28 -12.06
N THR A 6 3.75 -6.08 -10.85
CA THR A 6 2.31 -6.01 -10.55
C THR A 6 1.79 -4.57 -10.37
N ALA A 7 2.59 -3.54 -10.62
CA ALA A 7 2.30 -2.16 -10.23
C ALA A 7 0.94 -1.63 -10.72
N ARG A 8 0.61 -1.87 -12.00
CA ARG A 8 -0.70 -1.46 -12.56
C ARG A 8 -1.88 -2.14 -11.88
N GLY A 9 -1.73 -3.41 -11.48
CA GLY A 9 -2.76 -4.12 -10.72
C GLY A 9 -2.95 -3.50 -9.34
N ASN A 10 -1.84 -3.21 -8.65
CA ASN A 10 -1.86 -2.58 -7.33
C ASN A 10 -2.48 -1.18 -7.37
N GLU A 11 -2.17 -0.37 -8.38
CA GLU A 11 -2.76 0.96 -8.58
C GLU A 11 -4.28 0.88 -8.78
N ASN A 12 -4.75 -0.02 -9.66
CA ASN A 12 -6.18 -0.21 -9.87
C ASN A 12 -6.89 -0.67 -8.60
N TRP A 13 -6.24 -1.55 -7.83
CA TRP A 13 -6.74 -2.03 -6.55
C TRP A 13 -6.79 -0.93 -5.49
N MET A 14 -5.82 -0.04 -5.44
CA MET A 14 -5.81 1.12 -4.56
C MET A 14 -6.97 2.05 -4.94
N ARG A 15 -7.07 2.45 -6.21
CA ARG A 15 -8.13 3.33 -6.72
C ARG A 15 -9.54 2.78 -6.46
N ALA A 16 -9.75 1.49 -6.65
CA ALA A 16 -11.04 0.85 -6.37
C ALA A 16 -11.43 0.89 -4.88
N ARG A 17 -10.45 1.02 -3.97
CA ARG A 17 -10.66 1.06 -2.52
C ARG A 17 -10.73 2.47 -1.96
N GLU A 18 -10.26 3.50 -2.67
CA GLU A 18 -10.23 4.90 -2.20
C GLU A 18 -11.58 5.37 -1.64
N SER A 19 -12.69 5.03 -2.29
CA SER A 19 -14.04 5.41 -1.84
C SER A 19 -14.54 4.70 -0.58
N LEU A 20 -13.86 3.62 -0.18
CA LEU A 20 -14.18 2.82 1.00
C LEU A 20 -13.21 3.07 2.16
N MET A 21 -12.16 3.88 1.94
CA MET A 21 -11.17 4.14 2.97
C MET A 21 -11.72 5.07 4.04
N SER A 22 -11.43 4.74 5.29
CA SER A 22 -11.69 5.56 6.46
C SER A 22 -10.57 5.32 7.47
N SER A 23 -10.24 6.33 8.27
CA SER A 23 -9.20 6.22 9.30
C SER A 23 -9.64 6.96 10.55
N GLU A 24 -9.30 6.43 11.73
CA GLU A 24 -9.42 7.14 13.01
C GLU A 24 -8.30 8.17 13.19
N HIS A 25 -7.21 8.04 12.42
CA HIS A 25 -6.01 8.88 12.52
C HIS A 25 -5.93 9.97 11.44
N ILE A 26 -6.72 9.87 10.37
CA ILE A 26 -6.72 10.81 9.24
C ILE A 26 -8.15 11.33 9.08
N GLU A 27 -8.35 12.60 9.44
CA GLU A 27 -9.67 13.24 9.44
C GLU A 27 -10.23 13.45 8.02
N ASP A 28 -9.36 13.81 7.08
CA ASP A 28 -9.74 14.06 5.68
C ASP A 28 -8.78 13.36 4.71
N LEU A 29 -9.19 12.19 4.23
CA LEU A 29 -8.46 11.44 3.21
C LEU A 29 -8.63 12.03 1.80
N SER A 30 -9.62 12.90 1.57
CA SER A 30 -9.89 13.42 0.23
C SER A 30 -8.75 14.28 -0.32
N ALA A 31 -8.00 14.95 0.57
CA ALA A 31 -6.82 15.73 0.22
C ALA A 31 -5.65 14.87 -0.30
N ALA A 32 -5.63 13.58 0.02
CA ALA A 32 -4.62 12.63 -0.44
C ALA A 32 -5.03 11.88 -1.71
N LEU A 33 -6.24 12.10 -2.24
CA LEU A 33 -6.72 11.39 -3.42
C LEU A 33 -6.23 12.06 -4.73
N PRO A 34 -5.84 11.26 -5.76
CA PRO A 34 -5.67 9.81 -5.70
C PRO A 34 -4.44 9.42 -4.86
N ILE A 35 -4.54 8.34 -4.09
CA ILE A 35 -3.46 7.91 -3.18
C ILE A 35 -2.18 7.62 -3.96
N CYS A 36 -2.32 6.92 -5.09
CA CYS A 36 -1.20 6.69 -6.01
C CYS A 36 -1.18 7.79 -7.08
N THR A 37 -0.09 8.55 -7.18
CA THR A 37 0.03 9.62 -8.16
C THR A 37 -0.04 9.05 -9.59
N PRO A 38 -0.97 9.52 -10.45
CA PRO A 38 -1.10 9.02 -11.81
C PRO A 38 0.18 9.25 -12.62
N GLY A 39 0.71 8.19 -13.23
CA GLY A 39 1.97 8.25 -13.98
C GLY A 39 3.24 8.29 -13.11
N GLY A 40 3.10 8.19 -11.78
CA GLY A 40 4.22 8.02 -10.86
C GLY A 40 4.95 6.69 -11.06
N SER A 41 6.22 6.65 -10.66
CA SER A 41 7.02 5.42 -10.72
C SER A 41 6.49 4.37 -9.74
N ASP A 42 6.89 3.11 -9.94
CA ASP A 42 6.55 2.02 -9.02
C ASP A 42 7.04 2.29 -7.60
N THR A 43 8.26 2.80 -7.47
CA THR A 43 8.84 3.19 -6.17
C THR A 43 8.05 4.32 -5.52
N ALA A 44 7.67 5.36 -6.30
CA ALA A 44 6.86 6.45 -5.76
C ALA A 44 5.52 5.96 -5.21
N ARG A 45 4.84 5.09 -5.97
CA ARG A 45 3.56 4.48 -5.54
C ARG A 45 3.72 3.58 -4.33
N PHE A 46 4.86 2.92 -4.20
CA PHE A 46 5.20 2.15 -3.02
C PHE A 46 5.34 3.07 -1.80
N ASP A 47 6.07 4.17 -1.93
CA ASP A 47 6.26 5.15 -0.85
C ASP A 47 4.94 5.80 -0.43
N GLU A 48 4.08 6.17 -1.38
CA GLU A 48 2.75 6.75 -1.12
C GLU A 48 1.85 5.79 -0.32
N ALA A 49 1.82 4.51 -0.70
CA ALA A 49 1.06 3.49 0.01
C ALA A 49 1.63 3.21 1.41
N LEU A 50 2.97 3.21 1.55
CA LEU A 50 3.65 3.03 2.84
C LEU A 50 3.37 4.20 3.79
N GLU A 51 3.41 5.42 3.27
CA GLU A 51 3.09 6.64 4.01
C GLU A 51 1.63 6.61 4.49
N LEU A 52 0.67 6.29 3.61
CA LEU A 52 -0.73 6.15 3.99
C LEU A 52 -0.92 5.17 5.15
N LEU A 53 -0.34 3.97 5.06
CA LEU A 53 -0.45 2.95 6.10
C LEU A 53 0.16 3.41 7.42
N THR A 54 1.29 4.10 7.37
CA THR A 54 1.99 4.60 8.56
C THR A 54 1.19 5.73 9.23
N LEU A 55 0.68 6.68 8.45
CA LEU A 55 -0.19 7.76 8.94
C LEU A 55 -1.52 7.22 9.48
N ALA A 56 -2.02 6.12 8.91
CA ALA A 56 -3.19 5.40 9.41
C ALA A 56 -2.89 4.53 10.66
N GLY A 57 -1.74 4.70 11.31
CA GLY A 57 -1.42 4.10 12.60
C GLY A 57 -0.77 2.72 12.54
N ARG A 58 -0.36 2.22 11.37
CA ARG A 58 0.46 1.00 11.28
C ARG A 58 1.92 1.31 11.59
N THR A 59 2.58 0.43 12.32
CA THR A 59 4.04 0.53 12.50
C THR A 59 4.74 0.26 11.17
N LEU A 60 5.92 0.85 10.97
CA LEU A 60 6.67 0.65 9.73
C LEU A 60 6.90 -0.84 9.38
N PRO A 61 7.31 -1.73 10.31
CA PRO A 61 7.44 -3.16 10.00
C PRO A 61 6.12 -3.80 9.57
N HIS A 62 5.00 -3.43 10.21
CA HIS A 62 3.69 -3.96 9.87
C HIS A 62 3.23 -3.47 8.50
N ALA A 63 3.41 -2.19 8.19
CA ALA A 63 3.05 -1.61 6.89
C ALA A 63 3.83 -2.28 5.74
N VAL A 64 5.13 -2.51 5.93
CA VAL A 64 5.96 -3.23 4.95
C VAL A 64 5.46 -4.66 4.73
N LEU A 65 5.11 -5.39 5.80
CA LEU A 65 4.56 -6.75 5.68
C LEU A 65 3.18 -6.78 5.00
N MET A 66 2.35 -5.76 5.19
CA MET A 66 1.08 -5.63 4.46
C MET A 66 1.27 -5.43 2.96
N MET A 67 2.34 -4.74 2.55
CA MET A 67 2.63 -4.43 1.15
C MET A 67 3.40 -5.53 0.43
N VAL A 68 4.34 -6.17 1.12
CA VAL A 68 5.21 -7.23 0.59
C VAL A 68 5.19 -8.40 1.58
N PRO A 69 4.10 -9.19 1.59
CA PRO A 69 4.01 -10.34 2.47
C PRO A 69 4.99 -11.44 2.05
N GLU A 70 5.42 -12.25 3.02
CA GLU A 70 6.26 -13.42 2.75
C GLU A 70 5.49 -14.47 1.94
N ALA A 71 6.21 -15.19 1.07
CA ALA A 71 5.64 -16.27 0.28
C ALA A 71 5.42 -17.51 1.17
N TRP A 72 4.17 -17.80 1.51
CA TRP A 72 3.79 -18.81 2.50
C TRP A 72 3.60 -20.22 1.89
N GLU A 73 3.32 -20.34 0.59
CA GLU A 73 2.77 -21.57 -0.04
C GLU A 73 3.69 -22.82 -0.01
N ARG A 74 4.92 -22.71 0.52
CA ARG A 74 5.87 -23.83 0.67
C ARG A 74 6.75 -23.74 1.93
N HIS A 75 6.33 -22.98 2.93
CA HIS A 75 7.14 -22.79 4.13
C HIS A 75 6.88 -23.92 5.13
N GLU A 76 7.80 -24.88 5.26
CA GLU A 76 7.67 -26.09 6.12
C GLU A 76 7.48 -25.79 7.62
N THR A 77 7.63 -24.54 8.03
CA THR A 77 7.60 -24.10 9.43
C THR A 77 6.48 -23.11 9.74
N MET A 78 5.65 -22.77 8.74
CA MET A 78 4.48 -21.89 8.92
C MET A 78 3.22 -22.66 8.51
N ASP A 79 2.67 -23.37 9.48
CA ASP A 79 1.34 -24.01 9.42
C ASP A 79 0.21 -23.01 9.73
#